data_AF-A0A259SAA0-F1
#
_entry.id   AF-A0A259SAA0-F1
#
_cell.length_a   1.000
_cell.length_b   1.000
_cell.length_c   1.000
_cell.angle_alpha   90.00
_cell.angle_beta   90.00
_cell.angle_gamma   90.00
#
_symmetry.space_group_name_H-M   'P 1'
#
loop_
_entity.id
_entity.type
_entity.pdbx_description
1 polymer ?
#
loop_
_entity_poly.entity_id
_entity_poly.type
_entity_poly.pdbx_seq_one_letter_code
_entity_poly.pdbx_strand_id
1 'polypeptide(L)' 'MHQRIVVLGVLGLVALVSGCSSAAWYSAGQSYQRNECLKVPNQAERERCLDNANTDYNTYTKETSPAP' A
#
# COMPACT_ATOMS: atom_id res chain seq x y z
N MET A 1 5.59 2.57 39.20
CA MET A 1 6.32 3.50 38.28
C MET A 1 6.91 2.76 37.07
N HIS A 2 7.53 1.59 37.24
CA HIS A 2 8.10 0.79 36.13
C HIS A 2 7.08 0.39 35.06
N GLN A 3 5.85 0.05 35.44
CA GLN A 3 4.78 -0.28 34.48
C GLN A 3 4.46 0.88 33.52
N ARG A 4 4.55 2.14 33.99
CA ARG A 4 4.34 3.32 33.14
C ARG A 4 5.50 3.54 32.17
N ILE A 5 6.73 3.26 32.61
CA ILE A 5 7.94 3.37 31.79
C ILE A 5 7.93 2.32 30.68
N VAL A 6 7.54 1.07 31.01
CA VAL A 6 7.42 -0.01 30.02
C VAL A 6 6.36 0.33 28.98
N VAL A 7 5.18 0.80 29.38
CA VAL A 7 4.10 1.18 28.45
C VAL A 7 4.53 2.31 27.51
N LEU A 8 5.20 3.34 28.02
CA LEU A 8 5.72 4.44 27.20
C LEU A 8 6.81 3.97 26.22
N GLY A 9 7.69 3.06 26.66
CA GLY A 9 8.71 2.45 25.80
C GLY A 9 8.12 1.61 24.67
N VAL A 10 7.09 0.79 24.96
CA VAL A 10 6.40 -0.03 23.96
C VAL A 10 5.65 0.84 22.95
N LEU A 11 4.96 1.91 23.39
CA LEU A 11 4.27 2.85 22.50
C LEU A 11 5.21 3.55 21.52
N GLY A 12 6.39 3.98 21.98
CA GLY A 12 7.40 4.57 21.10
C GLY A 12 7.94 3.61 20.05
N LEU A 13 8.08 2.32 20.41
CA LEU A 13 8.58 1.27 19.52
C LEU A 13 7.57 0.92 18.42
N VAL A 14 6.27 0.94 18.71
CA VAL A 14 5.20 0.73 17.72
C VAL A 14 5.13 1.87 16.70
N ALA A 15 5.36 3.13 17.13
CA ALA A 15 5.35 4.29 16.24
C ALA A 15 6.49 4.24 15.19
N LEU A 16 7.62 3.61 15.53
CA LEU A 16 8.74 3.42 14.59
C LEU A 16 8.41 2.37 13.50
N VAL A 17 7.58 1.38 13.80
CA VAL A 17 7.21 0.33 12.84
C VAL A 17 6.10 0.80 11.87
N SER A 18 5.24 1.73 12.28
CA SER A 18 4.20 2.28 11.38
C SER A 18 4.73 3.05 10.17
N GLY A 19 5.99 3.50 10.19
CA GLY A 19 6.64 4.16 9.04
C GLY A 19 7.14 3.19 7.95
N CYS A 20 7.37 1.91 8.28
CA CYS A 20 7.84 0.89 7.32
C CYS A 20 6.70 0.10 6.66
N SER A 21 5.51 0.08 7.28
CA SER A 21 4.39 -0.74 6.80
C SER A 21 3.57 -0.10 5.66
N SER A 22 3.75 1.19 5.36
CA SER A 22 3.00 1.87 4.31
C SER A 22 3.25 1.26 2.92
N ALA A 23 4.51 0.92 2.61
CA ALA A 23 4.88 0.31 1.33
C ALA A 23 4.39 -1.16 1.21
N ALA A 24 4.34 -1.88 2.34
CA ALA A 24 3.89 -3.28 2.38
C ALA A 24 2.38 -3.40 2.14
N TRP A 25 1.57 -2.50 2.71
CA TRP A 25 0.12 -2.49 2.46
C TRP A 25 -0.24 -2.00 1.06
N TYR A 26 0.48 -1.01 0.52
CA TYR A 26 0.21 -0.52 -0.83
C TYR A 26 0.52 -1.55 -1.91
N SER A 27 1.66 -2.24 -1.80
CA SER A 27 1.99 -3.34 -2.73
C SER A 27 1.00 -4.52 -2.62
N ALA A 28 0.52 -4.81 -1.40
CA ALA A 28 -0.54 -5.80 -1.19
C ALA A 28 -1.90 -5.35 -1.77
N GLY A 29 -2.28 -4.07 -1.63
CA GLY A 29 -3.52 -3.52 -2.20
C GLY A 29 -3.49 -3.43 -3.73
N GLN A 30 -2.34 -3.06 -4.31
CA GLN A 30 -2.17 -2.94 -5.75
C GLN A 30 -2.30 -4.29 -6.46
N SER A 31 -1.67 -5.33 -5.92
CA SER A 31 -1.76 -6.69 -6.49
C SER A 31 -3.17 -7.25 -6.41
N TYR A 32 -3.90 -6.95 -5.34
CA TYR A 32 -5.33 -7.29 -5.20
C TYR A 32 -6.18 -6.65 -6.30
N GLN A 33 -6.06 -5.34 -6.51
CA GLN A 33 -6.86 -4.62 -7.51
C GLN A 33 -6.60 -5.11 -8.94
N ARG A 34 -5.33 -5.40 -9.27
CA ARG A 34 -4.96 -6.02 -10.56
C ARG A 34 -5.57 -7.41 -10.72
N ASN A 35 -5.56 -8.22 -9.67
CA ASN A 35 -6.09 -9.58 -9.70
C ASN A 35 -7.63 -9.60 -9.89
N GLU A 36 -8.33 -8.60 -9.35
CA GLU A 36 -9.75 -8.40 -9.61
C GLU A 36 -10.03 -8.11 -11.09
N CYS A 37 -9.21 -7.27 -11.75
CA CYS A 37 -9.34 -7.04 -13.19
C CYS A 37 -9.13 -8.33 -14.01
N LEU A 38 -8.22 -9.22 -13.59
CA LEU A 38 -7.97 -10.49 -14.28
C LEU A 38 -9.14 -11.47 -14.19
N LYS A 39 -10.04 -11.32 -13.20
CA LYS A 39 -11.27 -12.11 -13.11
C LYS A 39 -12.35 -11.69 -14.11
N VAL A 40 -12.18 -10.54 -14.78
CA VAL A 40 -13.17 -10.03 -15.73
C VAL A 40 -13.16 -10.92 -17.00
N PRO A 41 -14.31 -11.52 -17.36
CA PRO A 41 -14.40 -12.48 -18.47
C PRO A 41 -14.28 -11.79 -19.84
N ASN A 42 -14.79 -10.56 -19.94
CA ASN A 42 -14.73 -9.78 -21.17
C ASN A 42 -13.35 -9.13 -21.34
N GLN A 43 -12.64 -9.46 -22.43
CA GLN A 43 -11.27 -9.00 -22.64
C GLN A 43 -11.15 -7.47 -22.75
N ALA A 44 -12.09 -6.82 -23.45
CA ALA A 44 -12.06 -5.36 -23.61
C ALA A 44 -12.27 -4.61 -22.29
N GLU A 45 -13.14 -5.12 -21.40
CA GLU A 45 -13.31 -4.58 -20.05
C GLU A 45 -12.11 -4.89 -19.15
N ARG A 46 -11.53 -6.08 -19.27
CA ARG A 46 -10.30 -6.44 -18.55
C ARG A 46 -9.16 -5.49 -18.89
N GLU A 47 -8.95 -5.19 -20.16
CA GLU A 47 -7.91 -4.26 -20.63
C GLU A 47 -8.15 -2.85 -20.10
N ARG A 48 -9.40 -2.36 -20.13
CA ARG A 48 -9.76 -1.07 -19.52
C ARG A 48 -9.55 -1.01 -18.01
N CYS A 49 -9.90 -2.09 -17.30
CA CYS A 49 -9.68 -2.20 -15.86
C CYS A 49 -8.19 -2.17 -15.52
N LEU A 50 -7.38 -2.93 -16.28
CA LEU A 50 -5.93 -2.96 -16.11
C LEU A 50 -5.25 -1.63 -16.43
N ASP A 51 -5.73 -0.90 -17.44
CA ASP A 51 -5.23 0.42 -17.82
C ASP A 51 -5.48 1.47 -16.72
N ASN A 52 -6.71 1.50 -16.19
CA ASN A 52 -7.05 2.36 -15.05
C ASN A 52 -6.21 2.01 -13.81
N ALA A 53 -6.09 0.73 -13.46
CA ALA A 53 -5.31 0.28 -12.30
C ALA A 53 -3.81 0.59 -12.43
N ASN A 54 -3.26 0.55 -13.66
CA ASN A 54 -1.87 0.96 -13.91
C ASN A 54 -1.67 2.47 -13.76
N THR A 55 -2.62 3.27 -14.23
CA THR A 55 -2.58 4.74 -14.14
C THR A 55 -2.63 5.21 -12.70
N ASP A 56 -3.51 4.64 -11.88
CA ASP A 56 -3.62 4.93 -10.46
C ASP A 56 -2.30 4.61 -9.72
N TYR A 57 -1.71 3.44 -10.03
CA TYR A 57 -0.43 3.05 -9.45
C TYR A 57 0.72 3.98 -9.84
N ASN A 58 0.85 4.30 -11.14
CA ASN A 58 1.92 5.17 -11.63
C ASN A 58 1.86 6.56 -10.97
N THR A 59 0.65 7.10 -10.83
CA THR A 59 0.38 8.37 -10.14
C THR A 59 0.78 8.27 -8.67
N TYR A 60 0.38 7.20 -7.98
CA TYR A 60 0.77 6.97 -6.59
C TYR A 60 2.28 6.86 -6.40
N THR A 61 3.00 6.10 -7.24
CA THR A 61 4.47 6.01 -7.16
C THR A 61 5.15 7.35 -7.42
N LYS A 62 4.61 8.20 -8.29
CA LYS A 62 5.17 9.54 -8.52
C LYS A 62 5.02 10.46 -7.32
N GLU A 63 3.91 10.36 -6.60
CA GLU A 63 3.68 11.19 -5.40
C GLU A 63 4.43 10.67 -4.16
N THR A 64 4.69 9.35 -4.11
CA THR A 64 5.34 8.71 -2.95
C THR A 64 6.81 8.40 -3.12
N SER A 65 7.35 8.46 -4.33
CA SER A 65 8.81 8.42 -4.54
C SER A 65 9.33 9.84 -4.33
N PRO A 66 9.89 10.19 -3.16
CA PRO A 66 10.62 11.45 -3.04
C PRO A 66 11.70 11.48 -4.12
N ALA A 67 11.71 12.54 -4.91
CA ALA A 67 12.79 12.79 -5.87
C ALA A 67 14.15 12.74 -5.13
N PRO A 68 15.20 12.17 -5.77
CA PRO A 68 16.50 11.96 -5.14
C PRO A 68 17.17 13.24 -4.64
#